data_AF-A0AAU4XPA0-F1
#
_entry.id   AF-A0AAU4XPA0-F1
#
_cell.length_a   1.000
_cell.length_b   1.000
_cell.length_c   1.000
_cell.angle_alpha   90.00
_cell.angle_beta   90.00
_cell.angle_gamma   90.00
#
_symmetry.space_group_name_H-M   'P 1'
#
loop_
_entity.id
_entity.type
_entity.pdbx_description
1 polymer ?
#
loop_
_entity_poly.entity_id
_entity_poly.type
_entity_poly.pdbx_seq_one_letter_code
_entity_poly.pdbx_strand_id
1 'polypeptide(L)'
;MSIMKIGIIGAGNIGGNLTRRLTALGHDVSVANSRGPGTLTALAEETGATPVKVEDAARDAEVVVVTVPLKAVPNLPHGLVDQAAEGVAVIDTGNYYPQQRDGRIAAIEDEGLTESGWTARQIGHTVVKAFNGTYAQDILDRHRPAGAPDRLALPVAGDDEAAKRVVRELIDELGFDTVDTGGLDESWRQQPGTPVYGLQKGVDEVTKALAEAPRERSADFRA
;
A
#
# COMPACT_ATOMS: atom_id res chain seq x y z
N MET A 1 -6.91 -3.25 -16.83
CA MET A 1 -5.74 -2.77 -17.62
C MET A 1 -5.24 -3.93 -18.48
N SER A 2 -4.05 -3.84 -19.08
CA SER A 2 -3.33 -5.07 -19.48
C SER A 2 -2.99 -5.89 -18.24
N ILE A 3 -2.86 -7.21 -18.41
CA ILE A 3 -2.27 -8.07 -17.39
C ILE A 3 -0.87 -7.54 -17.04
N MET A 4 -0.56 -7.47 -15.74
CA MET A 4 0.68 -6.91 -15.21
C MET A 4 1.42 -7.93 -14.37
N LYS A 5 2.73 -7.78 -14.25
CA LYS A 5 3.55 -8.45 -13.23
C LYS A 5 3.55 -7.65 -11.93
N ILE A 6 3.12 -8.28 -10.83
CA ILE A 6 2.96 -7.62 -9.54
C ILE A 6 3.71 -8.38 -8.44
N GLY A 7 4.62 -7.69 -7.75
CA GLY A 7 5.32 -8.19 -6.58
C GLY A 7 4.63 -7.78 -5.28
N ILE A 8 4.27 -8.72 -4.41
CA ILE A 8 3.72 -8.43 -3.07
C ILE A 8 4.75 -8.78 -2.00
N ILE A 9 5.18 -7.78 -1.23
CA ILE A 9 6.11 -7.94 -0.11
C ILE A 9 5.34 -7.81 1.20
N GLY A 10 5.13 -8.96 1.85
CA GLY A 10 4.33 -9.13 3.05
C GLY A 10 3.01 -9.84 2.74
N ALA A 11 2.83 -11.04 3.28
CA ALA A 11 1.61 -11.83 3.10
C ALA A 11 0.71 -11.79 4.35
N GLY A 12 0.58 -10.62 4.98
CA GLY A 12 -0.39 -10.39 6.05
C GLY A 12 -1.81 -10.22 5.51
N ASN A 13 -2.72 -9.65 6.30
CA ASN A 13 -4.12 -9.49 5.91
C ASN A 13 -4.28 -8.69 4.60
N ILE A 14 -3.60 -7.54 4.48
CA ILE A 14 -3.67 -6.70 3.26
C ILE A 14 -3.02 -7.43 2.08
N GLY A 15 -1.74 -7.81 2.21
CA GLY A 15 -1.01 -8.45 1.11
C GLY A 15 -1.64 -9.75 0.61
N GLY A 16 -2.10 -10.63 1.51
CA GLY A 16 -2.79 -11.86 1.12
C GLY A 16 -4.10 -11.59 0.37
N ASN A 17 -4.86 -10.58 0.76
CA ASN A 17 -6.11 -10.24 0.08
C ASN A 17 -5.86 -9.53 -1.26
N LEU A 18 -4.83 -8.70 -1.35
CA LEU A 18 -4.38 -8.17 -2.64
C LEU A 18 -3.91 -9.29 -3.56
N THR A 19 -3.13 -10.26 -3.07
CA THR A 19 -2.74 -11.45 -3.86
C THR A 19 -3.97 -12.16 -4.43
N ARG A 20 -4.98 -12.45 -3.60
CA ARG A 20 -6.24 -13.08 -4.05
C ARG A 20 -6.97 -12.28 -5.12
N ARG A 21 -7.11 -10.97 -4.94
CA ARG A 21 -7.86 -10.13 -5.88
C ARG A 21 -7.12 -9.93 -7.20
N LEU A 22 -5.82 -9.64 -7.13
CA LEU A 22 -5.01 -9.38 -8.30
C LEU A 22 -4.84 -10.63 -9.18
N THR A 23 -4.65 -11.81 -8.56
CA THR A 23 -4.66 -13.08 -9.31
C THR A 23 -6.02 -13.38 -9.92
N ALA A 24 -7.13 -13.13 -9.20
CA ALA A 24 -8.48 -13.32 -9.73
C ALA A 24 -8.81 -12.38 -10.91
N LEU A 25 -8.15 -11.22 -11.00
CA LEU A 25 -8.21 -10.29 -12.12
C LEU A 25 -7.29 -10.70 -13.29
N GLY A 26 -6.46 -11.74 -13.09
CA GLY A 26 -5.59 -12.32 -14.10
C GLY A 26 -4.15 -11.81 -14.09
N HIS A 27 -3.77 -10.94 -13.16
CA HIS A 27 -2.38 -10.46 -13.03
C HIS A 27 -1.42 -11.60 -12.65
N ASP A 28 -0.17 -11.50 -13.10
CA ASP A 28 0.91 -12.40 -12.70
C ASP A 28 1.48 -11.92 -11.36
N VAL A 29 1.15 -12.61 -10.27
CA VAL A 29 1.46 -12.17 -8.91
C VAL A 29 2.56 -13.04 -8.30
N SER A 30 3.68 -12.40 -7.95
CA SER A 30 4.68 -12.97 -7.06
C SER A 30 4.44 -12.49 -5.63
N VAL A 31 4.53 -13.39 -4.65
CA VAL A 31 4.25 -13.07 -3.24
C VAL A 31 5.39 -13.54 -2.34
N ALA A 32 5.84 -12.66 -1.45
CA ALA A 32 6.92 -12.91 -0.51
C ALA A 32 6.54 -12.53 0.92
N ASN A 33 7.17 -13.19 1.90
CA ASN A 33 7.11 -12.82 3.31
C ASN A 33 8.46 -13.09 3.99
N SER A 34 8.62 -12.65 5.23
CA SER A 34 9.87 -12.81 5.99
C SER A 34 10.18 -14.24 6.45
N ARG A 35 9.21 -15.16 6.37
CA ARG A 35 9.35 -16.57 6.78
C ARG A 35 9.73 -17.50 5.61
N GLY A 36 9.80 -16.94 4.41
CA GLY A 36 10.22 -17.63 3.20
C GLY A 36 9.07 -18.29 2.42
N PRO A 37 9.34 -18.65 1.15
CA PRO A 37 8.32 -19.08 0.18
C PRO A 37 7.52 -20.30 0.63
N GLY A 38 8.17 -21.26 1.32
CA GLY A 38 7.53 -22.49 1.79
C GLY A 38 6.40 -22.27 2.80
N THR A 39 6.30 -21.08 3.41
CA THR A 39 5.17 -20.73 4.29
C THR A 39 3.94 -20.18 3.55
N LEU A 40 4.05 -20.01 2.23
CA LEU A 40 3.00 -19.43 1.38
C LEU A 40 2.30 -20.49 0.51
N THR A 41 2.62 -21.78 0.69
CA THR A 41 2.06 -22.88 -0.13
C THR A 41 0.54 -22.83 -0.21
N ALA A 42 -0.16 -22.68 0.91
CA ALA A 42 -1.63 -22.63 0.90
C ALA A 42 -2.18 -21.43 0.11
N LEU A 43 -1.55 -20.25 0.22
CA LEU A 43 -1.96 -19.06 -0.54
C LEU A 43 -1.71 -19.25 -2.04
N ALA A 44 -0.59 -19.88 -2.40
CA ALA A 44 -0.25 -20.18 -3.79
C ALA A 44 -1.20 -21.22 -4.41
N GLU A 45 -1.52 -22.29 -3.69
CA GLU A 45 -2.49 -23.30 -4.14
C GLU A 45 -3.89 -22.70 -4.31
N GLU A 46 -4.28 -21.78 -3.43
CA GLU A 46 -5.57 -21.08 -3.51
C GLU A 46 -5.65 -20.14 -4.72
N THR A 47 -4.58 -19.37 -4.98
CA THR A 47 -4.64 -18.20 -5.87
C THR A 47 -3.94 -18.37 -7.21
N GLY A 48 -3.04 -19.35 -7.32
CA GLY A 48 -2.11 -19.45 -8.45
C GLY A 48 -0.94 -18.45 -8.40
N ALA A 49 -0.82 -17.63 -7.36
CA ALA A 49 0.32 -16.74 -7.17
C ALA A 49 1.62 -17.54 -6.97
N THR A 50 2.76 -16.95 -7.33
CA THR A 50 4.08 -17.57 -7.20
C THR A 50 4.76 -17.14 -5.89
N PRO A 51 4.99 -18.06 -4.93
CA PRO A 51 5.81 -17.77 -3.76
C PRO A 51 7.25 -17.56 -4.15
N VAL A 52 7.82 -16.43 -3.72
CA VAL A 52 9.22 -16.09 -3.99
C VAL A 52 9.91 -15.58 -2.73
N LYS A 53 11.25 -15.53 -2.74
CA LYS A 53 11.98 -14.86 -1.67
C LYS A 53 11.78 -13.35 -1.80
N VAL A 54 12.00 -12.59 -0.73
CA VAL A 54 11.76 -11.13 -0.75
C VAL A 54 12.64 -10.44 -1.80
N GLU A 55 13.86 -10.92 -2.00
CA GLU A 55 14.82 -10.41 -3.00
C GLU A 55 14.33 -10.60 -4.44
N ASP A 56 13.44 -11.55 -4.65
CA ASP A 56 12.91 -11.92 -5.96
C ASP A 56 11.54 -11.27 -6.24
N ALA A 57 10.90 -10.69 -5.22
CA ALA A 57 9.52 -10.21 -5.29
C ALA A 57 9.32 -9.10 -6.34
N ALA A 58 10.33 -8.26 -6.54
CA ALA A 58 10.27 -7.16 -7.50
C ALA A 58 10.73 -7.54 -8.92
N ARG A 59 11.21 -8.77 -9.17
CA ARG A 59 11.80 -9.13 -10.45
C ARG A 59 10.82 -8.98 -11.61
N ASP A 60 11.20 -8.16 -12.60
CA ASP A 60 10.40 -7.75 -13.76
C ASP A 60 9.01 -7.19 -13.39
N ALA A 61 8.79 -6.80 -12.13
CA ALA A 61 7.49 -6.33 -11.67
C ALA A 61 7.25 -4.91 -12.19
N GLU A 62 6.04 -4.68 -12.71
CA GLU A 62 5.55 -3.36 -13.09
C GLU A 62 4.97 -2.61 -11.88
N VAL A 63 4.48 -3.37 -10.89
CA VAL A 63 3.99 -2.86 -9.61
C VAL A 63 4.58 -3.69 -8.47
N VAL A 64 5.07 -3.01 -7.43
CA VAL A 64 5.52 -3.66 -6.18
C VAL A 64 4.72 -3.10 -5.01
N VAL A 65 4.08 -3.96 -4.22
CA VAL A 65 3.36 -3.59 -3.01
C VAL A 65 4.20 -3.92 -1.79
N VAL A 66 4.55 -2.89 -1.02
CA VAL A 66 5.21 -3.01 0.29
C VAL A 66 4.14 -2.91 1.38
N THR A 67 3.85 -4.03 2.02
CA THR A 67 2.79 -4.17 3.04
C THR A 67 3.31 -4.87 4.30
N VAL A 68 4.46 -4.41 4.80
CA VAL A 68 5.08 -4.88 6.04
C VAL A 68 4.92 -3.84 7.16
N PRO A 69 5.06 -4.22 8.45
CA PRO A 69 5.19 -3.25 9.54
C PRO A 69 6.27 -2.21 9.25
N LEU A 70 6.03 -0.95 9.60
CA LEU A 70 6.94 0.16 9.27
C LEU A 70 8.36 -0.10 9.83
N LYS A 71 8.47 -0.63 11.06
CA LYS A 71 9.76 -1.03 11.64
C LYS A 71 10.54 -2.10 10.87
N ALA A 72 9.89 -2.84 9.97
CA ALA A 72 10.50 -3.90 9.19
C ALA A 72 11.03 -3.41 7.84
N VAL A 73 10.64 -2.21 7.38
CA VAL A 73 11.10 -1.63 6.11
C VAL A 73 12.63 -1.55 6.02
N PRO A 74 13.38 -1.13 7.07
CA PRO A 74 14.85 -1.07 7.00
C PRO A 74 15.53 -2.44 6.84
N ASN A 75 14.81 -3.54 7.09
CA ASN A 75 15.33 -4.90 6.92
C ASN A 75 15.02 -5.48 5.53
N LEU A 76 14.35 -4.72 4.66
CA LEU A 76 14.15 -5.14 3.27
C LEU A 76 15.50 -5.11 2.52
N PRO A 77 15.67 -5.96 1.50
CA PRO A 77 16.87 -5.94 0.66
C PRO A 77 17.19 -4.54 0.13
N HIS A 78 18.47 -4.15 0.20
CA HIS A 78 18.95 -2.98 -0.53
C HIS A 78 18.75 -3.17 -2.03
N GLY A 79 18.41 -2.09 -2.74
CA GLY A 79 18.10 -2.19 -4.17
C GLY A 79 16.85 -3.03 -4.44
N LEU A 80 15.85 -2.95 -3.53
CA LEU A 80 14.65 -3.78 -3.54
C LEU A 80 13.97 -3.87 -4.91
N VAL A 81 14.04 -2.77 -5.68
CA VAL A 81 13.38 -2.61 -6.98
C VAL A 81 14.37 -2.55 -8.14
N ASP A 82 15.66 -2.84 -7.93
CA ASP A 82 16.69 -2.78 -8.97
C ASP A 82 16.46 -3.78 -10.11
N GLN A 83 15.76 -4.88 -9.81
CA GLN A 83 15.37 -5.91 -10.78
C GLN A 83 13.95 -5.73 -11.31
N ALA A 84 13.27 -4.64 -10.96
CA ALA A 84 11.92 -4.37 -11.44
C ALA A 84 11.90 -3.87 -12.88
N ALA A 85 10.71 -3.83 -13.47
CA ALA A 85 10.54 -3.22 -14.79
C ALA A 85 10.87 -1.72 -14.74
N GLU A 86 11.28 -1.17 -15.89
CA GLU A 86 11.48 0.27 -16.02
C GLU A 86 10.16 1.01 -15.72
N GLY A 87 10.23 2.03 -14.86
CA GLY A 87 9.05 2.79 -14.44
C GLY A 87 8.17 2.08 -13.40
N VAL A 88 8.70 1.08 -12.68
CA VAL A 88 7.97 0.37 -11.61
C VAL A 88 7.26 1.32 -10.63
N ALA A 89 5.98 1.05 -10.40
CA ALA A 89 5.22 1.73 -9.36
C ALA A 89 5.32 0.98 -8.03
N VAL A 90 5.79 1.66 -6.97
CA VAL A 90 5.86 1.07 -5.63
C VAL A 90 4.71 1.59 -4.77
N ILE A 91 3.83 0.69 -4.32
CA ILE A 91 2.72 0.99 -3.42
C ILE A 91 3.16 0.76 -1.97
N ASP A 92 3.09 1.78 -1.13
CA ASP A 92 3.24 1.65 0.33
C ASP A 92 1.86 1.62 1.00
N THR A 93 1.55 0.51 1.68
CA THR A 93 0.31 0.37 2.47
C THR A 93 0.53 0.62 3.96
N GLY A 94 1.74 1.08 4.33
CA GLY A 94 2.21 1.21 5.69
C GLY A 94 1.46 2.28 6.50
N ASN A 95 1.46 2.05 7.80
CA ASN A 95 0.98 2.95 8.85
C ASN A 95 2.00 2.91 9.99
N TYR A 96 2.18 4.00 10.72
CA TYR A 96 3.07 4.03 11.89
C TYR A 96 2.28 3.86 13.18
N TYR A 97 2.62 2.81 13.94
CA TYR A 97 2.04 2.53 15.26
C TYR A 97 3.15 2.51 16.32
N PRO A 98 3.56 3.67 16.85
CA PRO A 98 4.72 3.79 17.72
C PRO A 98 4.61 2.94 18.98
N GLN A 99 3.45 2.96 19.63
CA GLN A 99 3.25 2.32 20.93
C GLN A 99 2.96 0.81 20.80
N GLN A 100 2.24 0.41 19.75
CA GLN A 100 1.72 -0.95 19.63
C GLN A 100 2.63 -1.88 18.82
N ARG A 101 3.44 -1.34 17.90
CA ARG A 101 4.15 -2.19 16.92
C ARG A 101 5.54 -1.71 16.55
N ASP A 102 5.67 -0.46 16.13
CA ASP A 102 6.84 0.01 15.40
C ASP A 102 7.95 0.56 16.31
N GLY A 103 7.61 0.96 17.53
CA GLY A 103 8.51 1.72 18.38
C GLY A 103 8.72 3.12 17.82
N ARG A 104 9.55 3.91 18.51
CA ARG A 104 9.84 5.29 18.13
C ARG A 104 10.70 5.37 16.87
N ILE A 105 10.24 6.10 15.86
CA ILE A 105 11.01 6.47 14.66
C ILE A 105 11.29 7.98 14.70
N ALA A 106 12.55 8.36 14.99
CA ALA A 106 12.93 9.76 15.19
C ALA A 106 12.64 10.66 13.99
N ALA A 107 12.91 10.19 12.77
CA ALA A 107 12.62 10.92 11.54
C ALA A 107 11.12 11.29 11.40
N ILE A 108 10.25 10.47 11.94
CA ILE A 108 8.81 10.71 11.91
C ILE A 108 8.37 11.61 13.08
N GLU A 109 8.86 11.35 14.30
CA GLU A 109 8.45 12.09 15.51
C GLU A 109 9.07 13.49 15.63
N ASP A 110 10.33 13.63 15.24
CA ASP A 110 11.15 14.82 15.51
C ASP A 110 11.43 15.64 14.25
N GLU A 111 11.63 14.98 13.12
CA GLU A 111 12.00 15.63 11.85
C GLU A 111 10.79 15.91 10.95
N GLY A 112 9.60 15.43 11.34
CA GLY A 112 8.34 15.70 10.64
C GLY A 112 8.16 14.99 9.30
N LEU A 113 8.88 13.88 9.05
CA LEU A 113 8.63 13.07 7.87
C LEU A 113 7.25 12.41 7.92
N THR A 114 6.58 12.35 6.78
CA THR A 114 5.44 11.45 6.60
C THR A 114 5.89 10.00 6.65
N GLU A 115 5.01 9.09 7.05
CA GLU A 115 5.33 7.65 7.17
C GLU A 115 5.86 7.08 5.86
N SER A 116 5.19 7.40 4.76
CA SER A 116 5.56 6.90 3.44
C SER A 116 6.75 7.66 2.87
N GLY A 117 6.96 8.93 3.26
CA GLY A 117 8.22 9.64 3.00
C GLY A 117 9.42 8.98 3.70
N TRP A 118 9.23 8.48 4.92
CA TRP A 118 10.24 7.67 5.59
C TRP A 118 10.46 6.32 4.89
N THR A 119 9.40 5.62 4.51
CA THR A 119 9.47 4.37 3.71
C THR A 119 10.26 4.58 2.42
N ALA A 120 9.96 5.63 1.64
CA ALA A 120 10.66 5.97 0.41
C ALA A 120 12.16 6.15 0.62
N ARG A 121 12.57 6.85 1.70
CA ARG A 121 13.99 7.01 2.06
C ARG A 121 14.68 5.69 2.39
N GLN A 122 13.99 4.77 3.08
CA GLN A 122 14.57 3.46 3.40
C GLN A 122 14.73 2.57 2.17
N ILE A 123 13.75 2.60 1.26
CA ILE A 123 13.77 1.82 0.01
C ILE A 123 14.76 2.43 -1.01
N GLY A 124 14.97 3.74 -0.96
CA GLY A 124 15.77 4.46 -1.96
C GLY A 124 15.02 4.69 -3.28
N HIS A 125 13.69 4.66 -3.26
CA HIS A 125 12.82 4.86 -4.42
C HIS A 125 11.56 5.64 -4.01
N THR A 126 10.95 6.38 -4.95
CA THR A 126 9.64 7.03 -4.71
C THR A 126 8.56 5.98 -4.48
N VAL A 127 7.55 6.30 -3.67
CA VAL A 127 6.42 5.41 -3.40
C VAL A 127 5.10 6.16 -3.54
N VAL A 128 4.03 5.41 -3.75
CA VAL A 128 2.65 5.87 -3.75
C VAL A 128 1.96 5.28 -2.53
N LYS A 129 1.47 6.13 -1.62
CA LYS A 129 0.71 5.68 -0.45
C LYS A 129 -0.73 5.38 -0.85
N ALA A 130 -1.17 4.15 -0.65
CA ALA A 130 -2.54 3.72 -0.89
C ALA A 130 -2.91 2.54 0.04
N PHE A 131 -4.20 2.21 0.16
CA PHE A 131 -4.75 1.12 1.00
C PHE A 131 -4.49 1.22 2.51
N ASN A 132 -3.74 2.20 2.98
CA ASN A 132 -3.30 2.27 4.37
C ASN A 132 -4.47 2.42 5.37
N GLY A 133 -5.55 3.10 4.97
CA GLY A 133 -6.79 3.23 5.74
C GLY A 133 -7.84 2.16 5.45
N THR A 134 -7.57 1.21 4.55
CA THR A 134 -8.56 0.21 4.09
C THR A 134 -8.57 -0.99 5.03
N TYR A 135 -9.75 -1.43 5.46
CA TYR A 135 -9.85 -2.71 6.15
C TYR A 135 -9.52 -3.85 5.19
N ALA A 136 -8.64 -4.76 5.59
CA ALA A 136 -8.17 -5.81 4.71
C ALA A 136 -9.31 -6.66 4.11
N GLN A 137 -10.37 -6.92 4.88
CA GLN A 137 -11.50 -7.70 4.41
C GLN A 137 -12.33 -6.97 3.34
N ASP A 138 -12.34 -5.63 3.34
CA ASP A 138 -13.04 -4.86 2.31
C ASP A 138 -12.47 -5.10 0.91
N ILE A 139 -11.16 -5.39 0.82
CA ILE A 139 -10.49 -5.76 -0.44
C ILE A 139 -11.18 -6.98 -1.09
N LEU A 140 -11.69 -7.91 -0.28
CA LEU A 140 -12.43 -9.07 -0.77
C LEU A 140 -13.92 -8.78 -0.96
N ASP A 141 -14.56 -8.13 0.01
CA ASP A 141 -16.01 -8.13 0.12
C ASP A 141 -16.70 -6.88 -0.45
N ARG A 142 -15.95 -5.77 -0.60
CA ARG A 142 -16.49 -4.44 -0.91
C ARG A 142 -16.07 -3.92 -2.28
N HIS A 143 -15.37 -4.71 -3.08
CA HIS A 143 -15.11 -4.37 -4.48
C HIS A 143 -16.44 -4.18 -5.23
N ARG A 144 -16.50 -3.14 -6.07
CA ARG A 144 -17.68 -2.83 -6.91
C ARG A 144 -17.25 -2.47 -8.33
N PRO A 145 -18.08 -2.74 -9.34
CA PRO A 145 -17.82 -2.27 -10.70
C PRO A 145 -17.76 -0.74 -10.74
N ALA A 146 -17.02 -0.20 -11.71
CA ALA A 146 -16.90 1.24 -11.89
C ALA A 146 -18.28 1.91 -12.03
N GLY A 147 -18.45 3.04 -11.34
CA GLY A 147 -19.70 3.81 -11.32
C GLY A 147 -20.77 3.29 -10.36
N ALA A 148 -20.54 2.19 -9.63
CA ALA A 148 -21.46 1.76 -8.59
C ALA A 148 -21.59 2.83 -7.48
N PRO A 149 -22.81 3.18 -7.04
CA PRO A 149 -23.02 4.28 -6.08
C PRO A 149 -22.51 3.96 -4.66
N ASP A 150 -22.27 2.69 -4.34
CA ASP A 150 -21.75 2.23 -3.04
C ASP A 150 -20.24 1.91 -3.07
N ARG A 151 -19.53 2.32 -4.13
CA ARG A 151 -18.10 2.11 -4.27
C ARG A 151 -17.33 2.93 -3.25
N LEU A 152 -16.37 2.28 -2.59
CA LEU A 152 -15.52 2.93 -1.61
C LEU A 152 -14.36 3.66 -2.31
N ALA A 153 -14.01 4.84 -1.80
CA ALA A 153 -12.89 5.62 -2.32
C ALA A 153 -11.65 5.50 -1.43
N LEU A 154 -10.49 5.34 -2.04
CA LEU A 154 -9.20 5.25 -1.36
C LEU A 154 -8.37 6.51 -1.64
N PRO A 155 -7.77 7.14 -0.61
CA PRO A 155 -6.86 8.25 -0.82
C PRO A 155 -5.51 7.75 -1.37
N VAL A 156 -4.96 8.48 -2.33
CA VAL A 156 -3.71 8.13 -3.04
C VAL A 156 -2.78 9.34 -3.05
N ALA A 157 -1.58 9.17 -2.50
CA ALA A 157 -0.56 10.22 -2.40
C ALA A 157 0.76 9.76 -3.03
N GLY A 158 1.43 10.60 -3.83
CA GLY A 158 2.73 10.27 -4.40
C GLY A 158 3.25 11.35 -5.35
N ASP A 159 4.57 11.45 -5.44
CA ASP A 159 5.25 12.53 -6.19
C ASP A 159 5.49 12.18 -7.67
N ASP A 160 5.50 10.88 -8.02
CA ASP A 160 5.60 10.42 -9.40
C ASP A 160 4.20 10.25 -10.00
N GLU A 161 3.83 11.16 -10.91
CA GLU A 161 2.53 11.17 -11.56
C GLU A 161 2.29 9.97 -12.49
N ALA A 162 3.33 9.37 -13.06
CA ALA A 162 3.19 8.18 -13.88
C ALA A 162 2.90 6.96 -12.99
N ALA A 163 3.68 6.78 -11.93
CA ALA A 163 3.45 5.71 -10.95
C ALA A 163 2.08 5.86 -10.28
N LYS A 164 1.71 7.09 -9.86
CA LYS A 164 0.40 7.36 -9.25
C LYS A 164 -0.76 7.04 -10.19
N ARG A 165 -0.63 7.32 -11.49
CA ARG A 165 -1.64 6.92 -12.49
C ARG A 165 -1.82 5.40 -12.54
N VAL A 166 -0.72 4.65 -12.66
CA VAL A 166 -0.75 3.16 -12.67
C VAL A 166 -1.44 2.63 -11.41
N VAL A 167 -1.10 3.17 -10.24
CA VAL A 167 -1.70 2.76 -8.97
C VAL A 167 -3.20 3.07 -8.92
N ARG A 168 -3.63 4.24 -9.38
CA ARG A 168 -5.04 4.62 -9.38
C ARG A 168 -5.88 3.77 -10.35
N GLU A 169 -5.33 3.45 -11.51
CA GLU A 169 -5.98 2.55 -12.48
C GLU A 169 -6.07 1.11 -11.93
N LEU A 170 -5.05 0.64 -11.21
CA LEU A 170 -5.09 -0.66 -10.54
C LEU A 170 -6.13 -0.70 -9.40
N ILE A 171 -6.26 0.38 -8.63
CA ILE A 171 -7.29 0.51 -7.58
C ILE A 171 -8.70 0.52 -8.20
N ASP A 172 -8.87 1.18 -9.35
CA ASP A 172 -10.11 1.13 -10.12
C ASP A 172 -10.44 -0.31 -10.55
N GLU A 173 -9.47 -1.03 -11.12
CA GLU A 173 -9.65 -2.43 -11.51
C GLU A 173 -9.95 -3.36 -10.33
N LEU A 174 -9.37 -3.08 -9.16
CA LEU A 174 -9.68 -3.77 -7.89
C LEU A 174 -11.10 -3.49 -7.37
N GLY A 175 -11.79 -2.51 -7.94
CA GLY A 175 -13.18 -2.19 -7.66
C GLY A 175 -13.40 -1.06 -6.67
N PHE A 176 -12.47 -0.11 -6.60
CA PHE A 176 -12.53 1.04 -5.69
C PHE A 176 -12.31 2.36 -6.43
N ASP A 177 -12.93 3.44 -5.96
CA ASP A 177 -12.62 4.78 -6.45
C ASP A 177 -11.33 5.31 -5.80
N THR A 178 -10.79 6.40 -6.35
CA THR A 178 -9.61 7.06 -5.77
C THR A 178 -9.80 8.55 -5.57
N VAL A 179 -9.20 9.08 -4.51
CA VAL A 179 -9.03 10.52 -4.29
C VAL A 179 -7.54 10.83 -4.31
N ASP A 180 -7.08 11.60 -5.29
CA ASP A 180 -5.70 12.06 -5.34
C ASP A 180 -5.48 13.13 -4.26
N THR A 181 -4.54 12.88 -3.35
CA THR A 181 -4.24 13.78 -2.24
C THR A 181 -2.99 14.62 -2.48
N GLY A 182 -2.42 14.58 -3.68
CA GLY A 182 -1.21 15.30 -4.05
C GLY A 182 0.06 14.49 -3.77
N GLY A 183 1.12 15.20 -3.37
CA GLY A 183 2.44 14.64 -3.12
C GLY A 183 2.51 13.77 -1.86
N LEU A 184 3.64 13.09 -1.70
CA LEU A 184 3.90 12.21 -0.55
C LEU A 184 4.02 13.00 0.77
N ASP A 185 4.33 14.30 0.67
CA ASP A 185 4.34 15.26 1.77
C ASP A 185 2.94 15.61 2.28
N GLU A 186 1.89 15.38 1.50
CA GLU A 186 0.48 15.54 1.90
C GLU A 186 -0.16 14.25 2.43
N SER A 187 0.57 13.12 2.35
CA SER A 187 0.10 11.81 2.80
C SER A 187 -0.18 11.72 4.32
N TRP A 188 0.15 12.75 5.10
CA TRP A 188 -0.25 12.86 6.52
C TRP A 188 -1.76 12.90 6.73
N ARG A 189 -2.52 13.40 5.75
CA ARG A 189 -3.98 13.52 5.85
C ARG A 189 -4.71 12.18 5.89
N GLN A 190 -4.04 11.10 5.50
CA GLN A 190 -4.60 9.75 5.47
C GLN A 190 -3.97 8.80 6.51
N GLN A 191 -3.12 9.28 7.41
CA GLN A 191 -2.45 8.46 8.44
C GLN A 191 -3.41 8.05 9.58
N PRO A 192 -3.03 7.04 10.40
CA PRO A 192 -3.80 6.67 11.58
C PRO A 192 -4.17 7.87 12.47
N GLY A 193 -5.40 7.88 12.95
CA GLY A 193 -5.95 8.95 13.80
C GLY A 193 -6.52 10.15 13.04
N THR A 194 -6.43 10.16 11.71
CA THR A 194 -7.11 11.18 10.87
C THR A 194 -8.55 10.76 10.54
N PRO A 195 -9.45 11.70 10.17
CA PRO A 195 -10.85 11.39 9.89
C PRO A 195 -11.10 10.38 8.77
N VAL A 196 -10.20 10.30 7.78
CA VAL A 196 -10.32 9.36 6.65
C VAL A 196 -9.84 7.95 6.99
N TYR A 197 -9.09 7.78 8.08
CA TYR A 197 -8.50 6.50 8.45
C TYR A 197 -9.58 5.49 8.86
N GLY A 198 -9.76 4.43 8.06
CA GLY A 198 -10.86 3.45 8.26
C GLY A 198 -12.21 3.91 7.69
N LEU A 199 -12.28 5.05 7.00
CA LEU A 199 -13.52 5.57 6.46
C LEU A 199 -14.00 4.75 5.27
N GLN A 200 -15.13 4.06 5.42
CA GLN A 200 -15.76 3.27 4.36
C GLN A 200 -16.84 4.09 3.64
N LYS A 201 -16.42 5.12 2.90
CA LYS A 201 -17.30 6.03 2.12
C LYS A 201 -16.82 6.25 0.68
N GLY A 202 -17.64 6.93 -0.11
CA GLY A 202 -17.32 7.32 -1.48
C GLY A 202 -16.45 8.57 -1.55
N VAL A 203 -16.24 9.06 -2.77
CA VAL A 203 -15.32 10.16 -3.09
C VAL A 203 -15.60 11.42 -2.27
N ASP A 204 -16.85 11.88 -2.23
CA ASP A 204 -17.21 13.16 -1.60
C ASP A 204 -16.87 13.20 -0.09
N GLU A 205 -17.25 12.15 0.65
CA GLU A 205 -16.94 12.10 2.07
C GLU A 205 -15.47 11.85 2.35
N VAL A 206 -14.77 11.08 1.52
CA VAL A 206 -13.33 10.89 1.62
C VAL A 206 -12.58 12.20 1.39
N THR A 207 -12.95 12.96 0.35
CA THR A 207 -12.39 14.30 0.08
C THR A 207 -12.64 15.25 1.25
N LYS A 208 -13.85 15.25 1.82
CA LYS A 208 -14.17 16.06 3.00
C LYS A 208 -13.31 15.67 4.20
N ALA A 209 -13.22 14.37 4.51
CA ALA A 209 -12.44 13.87 5.64
C ALA A 209 -10.94 14.19 5.53
N LEU A 210 -10.38 14.14 4.32
CA LEU A 210 -9.00 14.55 4.04
C LEU A 210 -8.77 16.05 4.28
N ALA A 211 -9.74 16.90 3.92
CA ALA A 211 -9.65 18.34 4.13
C ALA A 211 -9.76 18.74 5.62
N GLU A 212 -10.46 17.93 6.41
CA GLU A 212 -10.64 18.13 7.86
C GLU A 212 -9.52 17.52 8.71
N ALA A 213 -8.54 16.85 8.10
CA ALA A 213 -7.47 16.17 8.82
C ALA A 213 -6.59 17.16 9.61
N PRO A 214 -6.35 16.92 10.92
CA PRO A 214 -5.40 17.71 11.69
C PRO A 214 -3.97 17.32 11.31
N ARG A 215 -3.08 18.30 11.21
CA ARG A 215 -1.66 18.04 10.90
C ARG A 215 -0.93 17.35 12.05
N GLU A 216 -1.33 17.64 13.28
CA GLU A 216 -0.78 16.99 14.47
C GLU A 216 -1.41 15.61 14.66
N ARG A 217 -0.56 14.60 14.91
CA ARG A 217 -1.04 13.27 15.26
C ARG A 217 -1.69 13.25 16.65
N SER A 218 -2.72 12.43 16.80
CA SER A 218 -3.32 12.19 18.10
C SER A 218 -2.34 11.47 19.04
N ALA A 219 -2.55 11.62 20.35
CA ALA A 219 -1.67 11.03 21.38
C ALA A 219 -1.49 9.51 21.21
N ASP A 220 -2.53 8.79 20.78
CA ASP A 220 -2.49 7.33 20.56
C ASP A 220 -1.55 6.89 19.42
N PHE A 221 -1.16 7.82 18.53
CA PHE A 221 -0.28 7.59 17.37
C PHE A 221 1.01 8.41 17.45
N ARG A 222 1.43 8.77 18.66
CA ARG A 222 2.75 9.35 18.97
C ARG A 222 3.52 8.48 19.96
N ALA A 223 4.85 8.48 19.87
CA ALA A 223 5.75 7.72 20.74
C ALA A 223 5.97 8.35 22.11
#